data_AF-A0A6F8YBF6-F1
#
_entry.id   AF-A0A6F8YBF6-F1
#
_cell.length_a   1.000
_cell.length_b   1.000
_cell.length_c   1.000
_cell.angle_alpha   90.00
_cell.angle_beta   90.00
_cell.angle_gamma   90.00
#
_symmetry.space_group_name_H-M   'P 1'
#
loop_
_entity.id
_entity.type
_entity.pdbx_description
1 polymer ?
#
loop_
_entity_poly.entity_id
_entity_poly.type
_entity_poly.pdbx_seq_one_letter_code
_entity_poly.pdbx_strand_id
1 'polypeptide(L)'
;MILVLRALGIGDLVTGVPALRALRRAFPERTLALAAPAALGPLVDLVGGIDALVPCDGLEARLLPKASWAVNLHGKGPRSHRLLRHNRPERLGAFACPEAAHVDGPEWTDDEHDVRRWCRLLEWYGVPTDPTDLALLPPPAPPRRGAAVVHPGAKEPGRRWAPRRFAAVARDLAARGFDVVITGSPAERPVAECVAGLARLPAGNVLAGRTDPAELAGTVAHARLVVSGDTGVGHLATAYRIPSVVLFGPVTPAHWGPPPDRSEHRALWRGPTVASIGVEEVLAAVDEVTCAAAA
;
A
#
# COMPACT_ATOMS: atom_id res chain seq x y z
N MET A 1 21.48 -12.34 -10.39
CA MET A 1 20.58 -11.39 -9.72
C MET A 1 19.27 -11.31 -10.45
N ILE A 2 18.16 -11.32 -9.71
CA ILE A 2 16.82 -10.98 -10.17
C ILE A 2 16.58 -9.52 -9.78
N LEU A 3 16.19 -8.68 -10.73
CA LEU A 3 15.83 -7.28 -10.48
C LEU A 3 14.33 -7.09 -10.68
N VAL A 4 13.64 -6.59 -9.67
CA VAL A 4 12.21 -6.28 -9.72
C VAL A 4 12.03 -4.77 -9.78
N LEU A 5 11.23 -4.26 -10.72
CA LEU A 5 10.86 -2.84 -10.77
C LEU A 5 9.47 -2.63 -10.15
N ARG A 6 9.38 -1.80 -9.11
CA ARG A 6 8.13 -1.33 -8.51
C ARG A 6 8.31 0.06 -7.89
N ALA A 7 8.66 1.01 -8.75
CA ALA A 7 9.01 2.39 -8.41
C ALA A 7 7.80 3.30 -8.03
N LEU A 8 6.92 2.81 -7.15
CA LEU A 8 5.63 3.40 -6.81
C LEU A 8 5.47 3.63 -5.30
N GLY A 9 4.24 3.81 -4.80
CA GLY A 9 3.98 4.15 -3.40
C GLY A 9 3.93 2.95 -2.45
N ILE A 10 3.61 3.24 -1.18
CA ILE A 10 3.44 2.22 -0.13
C ILE A 10 2.38 1.18 -0.51
N GLY A 11 1.22 1.64 -1.01
CA GLY A 11 0.13 0.74 -1.40
C GLY A 11 0.58 -0.26 -2.48
N ASP A 12 1.26 0.25 -3.51
CA ASP A 12 1.84 -0.59 -4.55
C ASP A 12 2.84 -1.59 -3.94
N LEU A 13 3.83 -1.14 -3.15
CA LEU A 13 4.80 -2.04 -2.53
C LEU A 13 4.10 -3.21 -1.81
N VAL A 14 3.09 -2.90 -0.99
CA VAL A 14 2.36 -3.90 -0.19
C VAL A 14 1.55 -4.86 -1.07
N THR A 15 0.85 -4.38 -2.11
CA THR A 15 0.13 -5.29 -3.03
C THR A 15 1.05 -6.17 -3.87
N GLY A 16 2.34 -5.80 -3.99
CA GLY A 16 3.37 -6.60 -4.65
C GLY A 16 4.03 -7.67 -3.76
N VAL A 17 3.78 -7.67 -2.45
CA VAL A 17 4.45 -8.57 -1.48
C VAL A 17 4.31 -10.05 -1.85
N PRO A 18 3.11 -10.57 -2.20
CA PRO A 18 2.97 -11.97 -2.62
C PRO A 18 3.90 -12.38 -3.76
N ALA A 19 4.04 -11.51 -4.77
CA ALA A 19 4.90 -11.76 -5.91
C ALA A 19 6.39 -11.70 -5.53
N LEU A 20 6.79 -10.73 -4.70
CA LEU A 20 8.16 -10.61 -4.21
C LEU A 20 8.57 -11.83 -3.37
N ARG A 21 7.70 -12.29 -2.47
CA ARG A 21 7.94 -13.47 -1.63
C ARG A 21 7.96 -14.76 -2.44
N ALA A 22 7.13 -14.87 -3.47
CA ALA A 22 7.18 -15.98 -4.42
C ALA A 22 8.51 -16.04 -5.17
N LEU A 23 9.05 -14.90 -5.63
CA LEU A 23 10.39 -14.85 -6.25
C LEU A 23 11.47 -15.31 -5.27
N ARG A 24 11.44 -14.85 -4.01
CA ARG A 24 12.38 -15.32 -2.99
C ARG A 24 12.28 -16.83 -2.78
N ARG A 25 11.07 -17.38 -2.61
CA ARG A 25 10.86 -18.82 -2.40
C ARG A 25 11.35 -19.66 -3.59
N ALA A 26 11.09 -19.22 -4.82
CA ALA A 26 11.49 -19.95 -6.02
C ALA A 26 13.00 -19.87 -6.30
N PHE A 27 13.67 -18.81 -5.83
CA PHE A 27 15.09 -18.57 -6.09
C PHE A 27 15.85 -18.16 -4.83
N PRO A 28 15.95 -19.03 -3.80
CA PRO A 28 16.51 -18.67 -2.50
C PRO A 28 17.97 -18.23 -2.58
N GLU A 29 18.77 -18.85 -3.47
CA GLU A 29 20.20 -18.57 -3.64
C GLU A 29 20.51 -17.37 -4.54
N ARG A 30 19.50 -16.79 -5.21
CA ARG A 30 19.73 -15.65 -6.11
C ARG A 30 19.56 -14.35 -5.35
N THR A 31 20.44 -13.38 -5.65
CA THR A 31 20.23 -12.00 -5.21
C THR A 31 18.92 -11.47 -5.80
N LEU A 32 17.99 -11.03 -4.95
CA LEU A 32 16.75 -10.34 -5.31
C LEU A 32 16.89 -8.86 -4.96
N ALA A 33 17.00 -8.04 -5.99
CA ALA A 33 17.06 -6.59 -5.86
C ALA A 33 15.71 -5.97 -6.23
N LEU A 34 15.27 -4.97 -5.47
CA LEU A 34 14.04 -4.21 -5.72
C LEU A 34 14.38 -2.78 -6.13
N ALA A 35 14.02 -2.39 -7.34
CA ALA A 35 14.04 -1.01 -7.79
C ALA A 35 12.76 -0.28 -7.33
N ALA A 36 12.89 0.55 -6.31
CA ALA A 36 11.81 1.29 -5.65
C ALA A 36 12.32 2.65 -5.10
N PRO A 37 11.43 3.59 -4.72
CA PRO A 37 11.85 4.87 -4.17
C PRO A 37 12.70 4.68 -2.92
N ALA A 38 13.79 5.43 -2.79
CA ALA A 38 14.73 5.28 -1.66
C ALA A 38 14.04 5.45 -0.30
N ALA A 39 13.04 6.33 -0.23
CA ALA A 39 12.25 6.57 0.97
C ALA A 39 11.51 5.32 1.47
N LEU A 40 11.23 4.33 0.62
CA LEU A 40 10.58 3.08 1.02
C LEU A 40 11.55 2.06 1.62
N GLY A 41 12.86 2.31 1.66
CA GLY A 41 13.85 1.35 2.16
C GLY A 41 13.49 0.68 3.49
N PRO A 42 13.12 1.45 4.53
CA PRO A 42 12.69 0.86 5.79
C PRO A 42 11.46 -0.05 5.70
N LEU A 43 10.55 0.16 4.73
CA LEU A 43 9.42 -0.75 4.48
C LEU A 43 9.82 -1.97 3.63
N VAL A 44 10.80 -1.82 2.74
CA VAL A 44 11.31 -2.93 1.93
C VAL A 44 11.94 -4.00 2.81
N ASP A 45 12.62 -3.60 3.89
CA ASP A 45 13.14 -4.54 4.90
C ASP A 45 12.02 -5.37 5.55
N LEU A 46 10.84 -4.78 5.72
CA LEU A 46 9.67 -5.47 6.30
C LEU A 46 8.97 -6.42 5.33
N VAL A 47 9.24 -6.35 4.02
CA VAL A 47 8.73 -7.37 3.07
C VAL A 47 9.34 -8.74 3.36
N GLY A 48 10.61 -8.74 3.78
CA GLY A 48 11.41 -9.95 3.98
C GLY A 48 11.88 -10.57 2.67
N GLY A 49 13.16 -10.96 2.62
CA GLY A 49 13.72 -11.67 1.47
C GLY A 49 14.11 -10.80 0.27
N ILE A 50 14.20 -9.47 0.43
CA ILE A 50 14.83 -8.57 -0.53
C ILE A 50 16.29 -8.34 -0.07
N ASP A 51 17.27 -8.58 -0.94
CA ASP A 51 18.69 -8.47 -0.55
C ASP A 51 19.26 -7.07 -0.79
N ALA A 52 18.66 -6.32 -1.73
CA ALA A 52 19.13 -4.99 -2.08
C ALA A 52 18.00 -4.09 -2.56
N LEU A 53 17.95 -2.87 -2.02
CA LEU A 53 17.17 -1.78 -2.59
C LEU A 53 18.01 -1.06 -3.65
N VAL A 54 17.45 -0.88 -4.84
CA VAL A 54 17.99 -0.05 -5.91
C VAL A 54 17.15 1.23 -5.96
N PRO A 55 17.67 2.38 -5.51
CA PRO A 55 16.92 3.64 -5.56
C PRO A 55 16.38 3.95 -6.97
N CYS A 56 15.06 4.05 -7.09
CA CYS A 56 14.37 4.34 -8.35
C CYS A 56 13.09 5.12 -8.07
N ASP A 57 13.10 6.43 -8.34
CA ASP A 57 11.94 7.29 -8.19
C ASP A 57 11.17 7.38 -9.52
N GLY A 58 10.09 6.61 -9.63
CA GLY A 58 9.33 6.48 -10.86
C GLY A 58 10.14 5.88 -12.01
N LEU A 59 9.82 6.28 -13.24
CA LEU A 59 10.41 5.74 -14.48
C LEU A 59 11.47 6.66 -15.11
N GLU A 60 11.86 7.73 -14.42
CA GLU A 60 12.87 8.70 -14.90
C GLU A 60 14.31 8.27 -14.56
N ALA A 61 14.47 7.15 -13.84
CA ALA A 61 15.77 6.57 -13.53
C ALA A 61 16.56 6.28 -14.82
N ARG A 62 17.81 6.72 -14.86
CA ARG A 62 18.63 6.61 -16.07
C ARG A 62 19.23 5.22 -16.27
N LEU A 63 19.62 4.55 -15.19
CA LEU A 63 20.30 3.26 -15.24
C LEU A 63 19.88 2.40 -14.04
N LEU A 64 19.44 1.18 -14.33
CA LEU A 64 19.29 0.11 -13.35
C LEU A 64 20.54 -0.79 -13.38
N PRO A 65 20.79 -1.65 -12.39
CA PRO A 65 21.88 -2.61 -12.46
C PRO A 65 21.58 -3.75 -13.45
N LYS A 66 22.63 -4.40 -13.96
CA LYS A 66 22.49 -5.58 -14.82
C LYS A 66 21.89 -6.75 -14.04
N ALA A 67 20.89 -7.41 -14.61
CA ALA A 67 20.26 -8.59 -14.04
C ALA A 67 20.16 -9.70 -15.09
N SER A 68 20.23 -10.96 -14.64
CA SER A 68 19.93 -12.10 -15.54
C SER A 68 18.44 -12.17 -15.82
N TRP A 69 17.60 -11.81 -14.83
CA TRP A 69 16.16 -11.70 -14.99
C TRP A 69 15.68 -10.36 -14.43
N ALA A 70 15.01 -9.58 -15.28
CA ALA A 70 14.30 -8.37 -14.86
C ALA A 70 12.79 -8.63 -14.82
N VAL A 71 12.11 -8.22 -13.76
CA VAL A 71 10.67 -8.42 -13.56
C VAL A 71 9.97 -7.07 -13.43
N ASN A 72 8.98 -6.82 -14.27
CA ASN A 72 8.20 -5.59 -14.31
C ASN A 72 6.95 -5.71 -13.44
N LEU A 73 7.09 -5.43 -12.15
CA LEU A 73 5.94 -5.26 -11.23
C LEU A 73 5.52 -3.79 -11.15
N HIS A 74 5.67 -3.00 -12.20
CA HIS A 74 5.32 -1.56 -12.17
C HIS A 74 4.10 -1.25 -13.03
N GLY A 75 3.93 -1.87 -14.19
CA GLY A 75 2.80 -1.61 -15.07
C GLY A 75 3.01 -2.08 -16.51
N LYS A 76 1.98 -1.88 -17.34
CA LYS A 76 1.92 -2.34 -18.75
C LYS A 76 2.59 -1.45 -19.79
N GLY A 77 2.99 -0.23 -19.41
CA GLY A 77 3.43 0.78 -20.38
C GLY A 77 4.85 0.55 -20.93
N PRO A 78 5.16 1.07 -22.14
CA PRO A 78 6.46 0.83 -22.78
C PRO A 78 7.65 1.44 -22.02
N ARG A 79 7.43 2.46 -21.18
CA ARG A 79 8.51 3.11 -20.39
C ARG A 79 9.15 2.15 -19.39
N SER A 80 8.37 1.42 -18.60
CA SER A 80 8.89 0.46 -17.60
C SER A 80 9.59 -0.72 -18.28
N HIS A 81 9.06 -1.19 -19.41
CA HIS A 81 9.68 -2.23 -20.23
C HIS A 81 11.06 -1.79 -20.75
N ARG A 82 11.14 -0.61 -21.37
CA ARG A 82 12.39 -0.08 -21.93
C ARG A 82 13.43 0.17 -20.84
N LEU A 83 13.02 0.67 -19.68
CA LEU A 83 13.90 0.86 -18.53
C LEU A 83 14.56 -0.47 -18.10
N LEU A 84 13.78 -1.54 -17.96
CA LEU A 84 14.31 -2.87 -17.60
C LEU A 84 15.15 -3.50 -18.72
N ARG A 85 14.80 -3.27 -19.98
CA ARG A 85 15.56 -3.77 -21.14
C ARG A 85 16.89 -3.07 -21.36
N HIS A 86 17.09 -1.88 -20.78
CA HIS A 86 18.29 -1.06 -21.03
C HIS A 86 19.60 -1.83 -20.81
N ASN A 87 19.66 -2.67 -19.76
CA ASN A 87 20.84 -3.50 -19.45
C ASN A 87 20.81 -4.91 -20.04
N ARG A 88 19.95 -5.16 -21.04
CA ARG A 88 19.84 -6.42 -21.79
C ARG A 88 19.80 -7.66 -20.86
N PRO A 89 18.78 -7.78 -19.99
CA PRO A 89 18.64 -8.99 -19.20
C PRO A 89 18.41 -10.20 -20.11
N GLU A 90 18.83 -11.38 -19.67
CA GLU A 90 18.61 -12.63 -20.42
C GLU A 90 17.11 -12.95 -20.51
N ARG A 91 16.35 -12.57 -19.48
CA ARG A 91 14.89 -12.71 -19.42
C ARG A 91 14.23 -11.42 -18.95
N LEU A 92 13.09 -11.08 -19.54
CA LEU A 92 12.18 -10.04 -19.04
C LEU A 92 10.85 -10.70 -18.65
N GLY A 93 10.50 -10.62 -17.38
CA GLY A 93 9.17 -11.00 -16.88
C GLY A 93 8.24 -9.79 -16.88
N ALA A 94 7.40 -9.63 -17.89
CA ALA A 94 6.50 -8.49 -18.02
C ALA A 94 5.23 -8.85 -18.82
N PHE A 95 4.16 -8.09 -18.63
CA PHE A 95 2.96 -8.20 -19.48
C PHE A 95 3.29 -7.87 -20.94
N ALA A 96 2.51 -8.40 -21.88
CA ALA A 96 2.67 -8.08 -23.29
C ALA A 96 2.55 -6.56 -23.54
N CYS A 97 3.52 -6.00 -24.27
CA CYS A 97 3.63 -4.60 -24.67
C CYS A 97 4.28 -4.50 -26.07
N PRO A 98 3.47 -4.54 -27.15
CA PRO A 98 3.97 -4.44 -28.53
C PRO A 98 4.81 -3.18 -28.79
N GLU A 99 4.44 -2.04 -28.20
CA GLU A 99 5.17 -0.77 -28.30
C GLU A 99 6.59 -0.81 -27.71
N ALA A 100 6.87 -1.78 -26.85
CA ALA A 100 8.19 -2.05 -26.29
C ALA A 100 8.86 -3.30 -26.90
N ALA A 101 8.31 -3.84 -27.99
CA ALA A 101 8.75 -5.08 -28.63
C ALA A 101 8.85 -6.27 -27.64
N HIS A 102 7.90 -6.36 -26.71
CA HIS A 102 7.77 -7.48 -25.78
C HIS A 102 6.38 -8.08 -25.96
N VAL A 103 6.26 -9.16 -26.73
CA VAL A 103 4.96 -9.82 -26.99
C VAL A 103 4.82 -11.15 -26.24
N ASP A 104 5.92 -11.67 -25.70
CA ASP A 104 5.99 -12.95 -25.00
C ASP A 104 5.73 -12.77 -23.49
N GLY A 105 4.49 -12.39 -23.17
CA GLY A 105 4.01 -12.17 -21.82
C GLY A 105 2.50 -12.28 -21.74
N PRO A 106 1.92 -12.39 -20.54
CA PRO A 106 0.48 -12.46 -20.38
C PRO A 106 -0.17 -11.12 -20.79
N GLU A 107 -1.42 -11.17 -21.22
CA GLU A 107 -2.20 -9.96 -21.49
C GLU A 107 -2.55 -9.22 -20.19
N TRP A 108 -2.65 -7.90 -20.30
CA TRP A 108 -3.09 -7.05 -19.19
C TRP A 108 -4.61 -7.05 -19.09
N THR A 109 -5.11 -7.24 -17.87
CA THR A 109 -6.55 -7.16 -17.55
C THR A 109 -6.79 -5.96 -16.64
N ASP A 110 -7.59 -5.01 -17.11
CA ASP A 110 -7.88 -3.78 -16.35
C ASP A 110 -8.78 -4.07 -15.13
N ASP A 111 -9.75 -4.97 -15.28
CA ASP A 111 -10.67 -5.39 -14.20
C ASP A 111 -10.11 -6.54 -13.34
N GLU A 112 -8.85 -6.42 -12.95
CA GLU A 112 -8.16 -7.41 -12.11
C GLU A 112 -7.67 -6.78 -10.81
N HIS A 113 -7.79 -7.52 -9.70
CA HIS A 113 -7.23 -7.11 -8.42
C HIS A 113 -5.70 -7.04 -8.49
N ASP A 114 -5.10 -5.97 -7.98
CA ASP A 114 -3.68 -5.68 -8.18
C ASP A 114 -2.76 -6.79 -7.65
N VAL A 115 -3.05 -7.33 -6.47
CA VAL A 115 -2.34 -8.51 -5.92
C VAL A 115 -2.37 -9.69 -6.89
N ARG A 116 -3.55 -10.03 -7.43
CA ARG A 116 -3.73 -11.17 -8.34
C ARG A 116 -3.02 -10.93 -9.66
N ARG A 117 -3.01 -9.70 -10.15
CA ARG A 117 -2.29 -9.30 -11.36
C ARG A 117 -0.81 -9.63 -11.28
N TRP A 118 -0.13 -9.27 -10.19
CA TRP A 118 1.30 -9.54 -10.03
C TRP A 118 1.58 -11.03 -9.80
N CYS A 119 0.68 -11.73 -9.10
CA CYS A 119 0.71 -13.17 -8.95
C CYS A 119 0.63 -13.89 -10.31
N ARG A 120 -0.39 -13.56 -11.11
CA ARG A 120 -0.61 -14.10 -12.46
C ARG A 120 0.55 -13.84 -13.40
N LEU A 121 1.18 -12.66 -13.32
CA LEU A 121 2.38 -12.36 -14.09
C LEU A 121 3.49 -13.37 -13.81
N LEU A 122 3.75 -13.67 -12.53
CA LEU A 122 4.80 -14.61 -12.16
C LEU A 122 4.45 -16.06 -12.49
N GLU A 123 3.19 -16.45 -12.32
CA GLU A 123 2.70 -17.77 -12.69
C GLU A 123 2.89 -18.06 -14.18
N TRP A 124 2.64 -17.07 -15.05
CA TRP A 124 2.95 -17.18 -16.49
C TRP A 124 4.42 -17.56 -16.75
N TYR A 125 5.34 -17.05 -15.92
CA TYR A 125 6.77 -17.34 -16.03
C TYR A 125 7.23 -18.55 -15.22
N GLY A 126 6.29 -19.35 -14.70
CA GLY A 126 6.55 -20.61 -13.98
C GLY A 126 6.91 -20.44 -12.51
N VAL A 127 6.58 -19.30 -11.89
CA VAL A 127 6.81 -19.06 -10.47
C VAL A 127 5.48 -19.17 -9.71
N PRO A 128 5.30 -20.22 -8.88
CA PRO A 128 4.09 -20.38 -8.07
C PRO A 128 3.92 -19.24 -7.08
N THR A 129 2.70 -18.71 -6.97
CA THR A 129 2.39 -17.60 -6.06
C THR A 129 1.24 -17.92 -5.12
N ASP A 130 1.12 -17.15 -4.05
CA ASP A 130 0.00 -17.22 -3.11
C ASP A 130 -0.49 -15.79 -2.86
N PRO A 131 -1.64 -15.38 -3.42
CA PRO A 131 -2.15 -14.01 -3.27
C PRO A 131 -2.57 -13.67 -1.83
N THR A 132 -2.62 -14.64 -0.91
CA THR A 132 -2.97 -14.41 0.49
C THR A 132 -1.76 -14.05 1.37
N ASP A 133 -0.54 -14.24 0.87
CA ASP A 133 0.75 -14.00 1.54
C ASP A 133 1.11 -12.50 1.58
N LEU A 134 0.21 -11.70 2.16
CA LEU A 134 0.29 -10.24 2.27
C LEU A 134 1.00 -9.77 3.54
N ALA A 135 1.42 -10.68 4.41
CA ALA A 135 1.99 -10.36 5.70
C ALA A 135 3.36 -9.70 5.55
N LEU A 136 3.57 -8.62 6.31
CA LEU A 136 4.88 -8.00 6.49
C LEU A 136 5.51 -8.50 7.79
N LEU A 137 6.84 -8.46 7.86
CA LEU A 137 7.60 -8.70 9.08
C LEU A 137 7.26 -7.65 10.14
N PRO A 138 7.39 -7.97 11.44
CA PRO A 138 7.13 -7.02 12.51
C PRO A 138 7.97 -5.74 12.36
N PRO A 139 7.32 -4.55 12.36
CA PRO A 139 8.02 -3.28 12.30
C PRO A 139 8.70 -2.94 13.63
N PRO A 140 9.62 -1.95 13.66
CA PRO A 140 10.15 -1.40 14.90
C PRO A 140 9.05 -0.85 15.82
N ALA A 141 9.37 -0.69 17.10
CA ALA A 141 8.44 -0.13 18.08
C ALA A 141 7.98 1.28 17.66
N PRO A 142 6.66 1.55 17.64
CA PRO A 142 6.17 2.85 17.22
C PRO A 142 6.31 3.91 18.31
N PRO A 143 6.23 5.20 17.92
CA PRO A 143 6.15 6.30 18.87
C PRO A 143 4.87 6.27 19.72
N ARG A 144 3.80 5.61 19.24
CA ARG A 144 2.51 5.51 19.94
C ARG A 144 1.87 4.16 19.66
N ARG A 145 1.52 3.42 20.73
CA ARG A 145 0.90 2.09 20.67
C ARG A 145 -0.58 2.18 21.03
N GLY A 146 -1.40 1.28 20.49
CA GLY A 146 -2.80 1.13 20.87
C GLY A 146 -3.72 2.26 20.39
N ALA A 147 -3.25 3.12 19.48
CA ALA A 147 -4.01 4.26 18.98
C ALA A 147 -5.05 3.84 17.90
N ALA A 148 -6.07 4.66 17.70
CA ALA A 148 -6.85 4.67 16.47
C ALA A 148 -6.17 5.61 15.46
N VAL A 149 -5.77 5.09 14.31
CA VAL A 149 -5.12 5.85 13.25
C VAL A 149 -6.17 6.42 12.32
N VAL A 150 -6.15 7.74 12.13
CA VAL A 150 -6.91 8.43 11.08
C VAL A 150 -5.93 8.99 10.06
N HIS A 151 -6.09 8.62 8.80
CA HIS A 151 -5.23 9.08 7.70
C HIS A 151 -6.06 9.87 6.66
N PRO A 152 -6.10 11.21 6.77
CA PRO A 152 -6.90 12.05 5.88
C PRO A 152 -6.20 12.40 4.56
N GLY A 153 -4.89 12.14 4.47
CA GLY A 153 -4.08 12.44 3.29
C GLY A 153 -4.47 11.58 2.09
N ALA A 154 -4.39 12.17 0.89
CA ALA A 154 -4.43 11.44 -0.38
C ALA A 154 -3.84 12.29 -1.51
N LYS A 155 -3.04 11.67 -2.39
CA LYS A 155 -2.41 12.34 -3.53
C LYS A 155 -3.45 12.84 -4.54
N GLU A 156 -4.40 11.99 -4.92
CA GLU A 156 -5.41 12.30 -5.95
C GLU A 156 -6.65 13.00 -5.36
N PRO A 157 -7.16 14.07 -6.00
CA PRO A 157 -8.35 14.78 -5.51
C PRO A 157 -9.58 13.88 -5.31
N GLY A 158 -9.83 12.91 -6.21
CA GLY A 158 -10.98 11.99 -6.11
C GLY A 158 -10.96 11.06 -4.89
N ARG A 159 -9.80 10.92 -4.24
CA ARG A 159 -9.58 10.13 -3.02
C ARG A 159 -9.62 10.97 -1.74
N ARG A 160 -9.72 12.30 -1.83
CA ARG A 160 -9.72 13.20 -0.67
C ARG A 160 -11.11 13.36 -0.09
N TRP A 161 -11.35 12.78 1.08
CA TRP A 161 -12.58 13.02 1.83
C TRP A 161 -12.47 14.35 2.59
N ALA A 162 -13.60 15.03 2.79
CA ALA A 162 -13.59 16.36 3.38
C ALA A 162 -12.97 16.34 4.79
N PRO A 163 -12.01 17.24 5.12
CA PRO A 163 -11.33 17.24 6.43
C PRO A 163 -12.31 17.29 7.62
N ARG A 164 -13.40 18.05 7.50
CA ARG A 164 -14.47 18.11 8.52
C ARG A 164 -15.13 16.76 8.81
N ARG A 165 -15.18 15.85 7.84
CA ARG A 165 -15.77 14.52 8.01
C ARG A 165 -14.80 13.57 8.70
N PHE A 166 -13.51 13.58 8.33
CA PHE A 166 -12.47 12.90 9.11
C PHE A 166 -12.42 13.42 10.55
N ALA A 167 -12.57 14.74 10.76
CA ALA A 167 -12.60 15.33 12.08
C ALA A 167 -13.82 14.89 12.90
N ALA A 168 -14.98 14.68 12.27
CA ALA A 168 -16.16 14.14 12.94
C ALA A 168 -15.90 12.69 13.42
N VAL A 169 -15.32 11.84 12.57
CA VAL A 169 -14.92 10.47 12.94
C VAL A 169 -13.88 10.49 14.05
N ALA A 170 -12.83 11.29 13.92
CA ALA A 170 -11.77 11.40 14.93
C ALA A 170 -12.30 11.87 16.30
N ARG A 171 -13.24 12.83 16.30
CA ARG A 171 -13.88 13.32 17.53
C ARG A 171 -14.74 12.25 18.19
N ASP A 172 -15.51 11.51 17.40
CA ASP A 172 -16.34 10.42 17.89
C ASP A 172 -15.49 9.29 18.48
N LEU A 173 -14.43 8.86 17.79
CA LEU A 173 -13.46 7.90 18.32
C LEU A 173 -12.84 8.36 19.65
N ALA A 174 -12.44 9.64 19.74
CA ALA A 174 -11.90 10.19 20.98
C ALA A 174 -12.94 10.18 22.12
N ALA A 175 -14.21 10.49 21.83
CA ALA A 175 -15.31 10.43 22.79
C ALA A 175 -15.58 9.00 23.30
N ARG A 176 -15.30 7.98 22.46
CA ARG A 176 -15.33 6.55 22.82
C ARG A 176 -14.09 6.09 23.59
N GLY A 177 -13.16 6.99 23.91
CA GLY A 177 -11.95 6.68 24.68
C GLY A 177 -10.78 6.14 23.84
N PHE A 178 -10.85 6.21 22.52
CA PHE A 178 -9.67 5.91 21.70
C PHE A 178 -8.64 7.02 21.81
N ASP A 179 -7.37 6.64 21.90
CA ASP A 179 -6.28 7.54 21.63
C ASP A 179 -6.13 7.73 20.11
N VAL A 180 -6.56 8.87 19.57
CA VAL A 180 -6.62 9.08 18.11
C VAL A 180 -5.36 9.78 17.60
N VAL A 181 -4.66 9.19 16.63
CA VAL A 181 -3.52 9.82 15.95
C VAL A 181 -3.84 10.13 14.50
N ILE A 182 -3.41 11.30 14.03
CA ILE A 182 -3.57 11.73 12.64
C ILE A 182 -2.24 11.56 11.90
N THR A 183 -2.21 10.68 10.89
CA THR A 183 -1.01 10.37 10.11
C THR A 183 -1.02 11.05 8.74
N GLY A 184 0.14 11.10 8.09
CA GLY A 184 0.32 11.73 6.78
C GLY A 184 1.79 11.93 6.44
N SER A 185 2.08 12.16 5.16
CA SER A 185 3.38 12.65 4.73
C SER A 185 3.62 14.10 5.17
N PRO A 186 4.86 14.64 5.05
CA PRO A 186 5.12 16.06 5.29
C PRO A 186 4.22 17.00 4.47
N ALA A 187 3.90 16.63 3.21
CA ALA A 187 3.02 17.41 2.35
C ALA A 187 1.54 17.38 2.81
N GLU A 188 1.15 16.37 3.58
CA GLU A 188 -0.22 16.19 4.11
C GLU A 188 -0.37 16.73 5.54
N ARG A 189 0.70 17.26 6.13
CA ARG A 189 0.66 17.84 7.47
C ARG A 189 -0.40 18.95 7.63
N PRO A 190 -0.58 19.89 6.68
CA PRO A 190 -1.61 20.92 6.81
C PRO A 190 -3.04 20.36 6.92
N VAL A 191 -3.36 19.30 6.16
CA VAL A 191 -4.68 18.66 6.26
C VAL A 191 -4.82 17.87 7.56
N ALA A 192 -3.75 17.22 8.03
CA ALA A 192 -3.75 16.52 9.30
C ALA A 192 -3.96 17.47 10.49
N GLU A 193 -3.30 18.63 10.50
CA GLU A 193 -3.48 19.67 11.53
C GLU A 193 -4.90 20.27 11.48
N CYS A 194 -5.46 20.48 10.29
CA CYS A 194 -6.86 20.89 10.12
C CYS A 194 -7.84 19.89 10.73
N VAL A 195 -7.66 18.59 10.45
CA VAL A 195 -8.49 17.52 11.03
C VAL A 195 -8.37 17.50 12.55
N ALA A 196 -7.15 17.55 13.09
CA ALA A 196 -6.92 17.54 14.53
C ALA A 196 -7.55 18.75 15.23
N GLY A 197 -7.42 19.96 14.65
CA GLY A 197 -8.04 21.18 15.19
C GLY A 197 -9.56 21.11 15.21
N LEU A 198 -10.19 20.66 14.10
CA LEU A 198 -11.64 20.48 14.02
C LEU A 198 -12.14 19.38 14.98
N ALA A 199 -11.33 18.36 15.24
CA ALA A 199 -11.63 17.29 16.18
C ALA A 199 -11.33 17.65 17.66
N ARG A 200 -10.65 18.78 17.90
CA ARG A 200 -10.15 19.22 19.22
C ARG A 200 -9.14 18.23 19.83
N LEU A 201 -8.32 17.61 19.00
CA LEU A 201 -7.23 16.74 19.45
C LEU A 201 -5.99 17.56 19.85
N PRO A 202 -5.18 17.10 20.82
CA PRO A 202 -3.91 17.72 21.15
C PRO A 202 -2.95 17.76 19.95
N ALA A 203 -2.10 18.79 19.86
CA ALA A 203 -1.11 18.90 18.77
C ALA A 203 -0.16 17.68 18.70
N GLY A 204 0.13 17.05 19.84
CA GLY A 204 0.94 15.82 19.92
C GLY A 204 0.32 14.60 19.22
N ASN A 205 -0.96 14.64 18.88
CA ASN A 205 -1.66 13.57 18.16
C ASN A 205 -1.48 13.66 16.63
N VAL A 206 -0.93 14.77 16.11
CA VAL A 206 -0.54 14.87 14.70
C VAL A 206 0.85 14.26 14.54
N LEU A 207 0.90 13.10 13.85
CA LEU A 207 2.12 12.40 13.47
C LEU A 207 2.52 12.66 12.00
N ALA A 208 1.67 13.39 11.26
CA ALA A 208 1.93 13.70 9.86
C ALA A 208 3.25 14.46 9.67
N GLY A 209 4.13 13.91 8.82
CA GLY A 209 5.48 14.44 8.60
C GLY A 209 6.45 14.29 9.77
N ARG A 210 6.09 13.53 10.81
CA ARG A 210 6.92 13.24 12.00
C ARG A 210 7.29 11.75 12.12
N THR A 211 6.90 10.96 11.13
CA THR A 211 7.19 9.53 11.04
C THR A 211 7.83 9.23 9.69
N ASP A 212 8.83 8.37 9.68
CA ASP A 212 9.28 7.71 8.47
C ASP A 212 8.33 6.54 8.09
N PRO A 213 8.52 5.89 6.92
CA PRO A 213 7.65 4.79 6.52
C PRO A 213 7.67 3.56 7.44
N ALA A 214 8.78 3.24 8.10
CA ALA A 214 8.84 2.14 9.07
C ALA A 214 8.13 2.51 10.39
N GLU A 215 8.27 3.75 10.86
CA GLU A 215 7.54 4.25 12.04
C GLU A 215 6.02 4.33 11.77
N LEU A 216 5.61 4.69 10.55
CA LEU A 216 4.22 4.62 10.10
C LEU A 216 3.72 3.18 10.12
N ALA A 217 4.48 2.22 9.56
CA ALA A 217 4.15 0.81 9.66
C ALA A 217 4.06 0.32 11.10
N GLY A 218 5.00 0.73 11.96
CA GLY A 218 4.96 0.46 13.40
C GLY A 218 3.68 0.97 14.05
N THR A 219 3.29 2.21 13.72
CA THR A 219 2.09 2.86 14.25
C THR A 219 0.84 2.09 13.82
N VAL A 220 0.77 1.69 12.55
CA VAL A 220 -0.34 0.89 12.01
C VAL A 220 -0.37 -0.51 12.66
N ALA A 221 0.76 -1.23 12.69
CA ALA A 221 0.85 -2.60 13.21
C ALA A 221 0.48 -2.73 14.70
N HIS A 222 0.49 -1.63 15.45
CA HIS A 222 0.10 -1.59 16.86
C HIS A 222 -1.15 -0.74 17.10
N ALA A 223 -1.85 -0.33 16.05
CA ALA A 223 -3.10 0.40 16.18
C ALA A 223 -4.24 -0.55 16.61
N ARG A 224 -5.27 0.03 17.23
CA ARG A 224 -6.52 -0.68 17.52
C ARG A 224 -7.51 -0.60 16.35
N LEU A 225 -7.34 0.40 15.49
CA LEU A 225 -8.22 0.69 14.37
C LEU A 225 -7.49 1.60 13.38
N VAL A 226 -7.76 1.44 12.09
CA VAL A 226 -7.33 2.35 11.03
C VAL A 226 -8.54 2.87 10.26
N VAL A 227 -8.65 4.19 10.10
CA VAL A 227 -9.61 4.84 9.20
C VAL A 227 -8.86 5.68 8.19
N SER A 228 -8.99 5.36 6.90
CA SER A 228 -8.25 6.07 5.85
C SER A 228 -9.04 6.18 4.55
N GLY A 229 -8.61 7.08 3.67
CA GLY A 229 -8.92 6.92 2.24
C GLY A 229 -8.22 5.69 1.65
N ASP A 230 -8.52 5.38 0.39
CA ASP A 230 -7.77 4.40 -0.40
C ASP A 230 -6.33 4.90 -0.67
N THR A 231 -5.46 4.68 0.32
CA THR A 231 -4.03 4.98 0.34
C THR A 231 -3.25 3.79 0.86
N GLY A 232 -1.91 3.88 0.80
CA GLY A 232 -1.03 2.82 1.31
C GLY A 232 -1.22 2.47 2.79
N VAL A 233 -1.83 3.34 3.60
CA VAL A 233 -2.10 3.05 5.02
C VAL A 233 -3.16 1.96 5.19
N GLY A 234 -4.18 1.90 4.33
CA GLY A 234 -5.15 0.80 4.32
C GLY A 234 -4.51 -0.55 3.96
N HIS A 235 -3.51 -0.54 3.08
CA HIS A 235 -2.73 -1.73 2.74
C HIS A 235 -1.84 -2.19 3.89
N LEU A 236 -1.21 -1.27 4.61
CA LEU A 236 -0.48 -1.62 5.83
C LEU A 236 -1.41 -2.24 6.88
N ALA A 237 -2.62 -1.70 7.05
CA ALA A 237 -3.61 -2.29 7.96
C ALA A 237 -3.98 -3.72 7.54
N THR A 238 -4.14 -3.95 6.23
CA THR A 238 -4.37 -5.28 5.67
C THR A 238 -3.20 -6.23 5.94
N ALA A 239 -1.96 -5.80 5.70
CA ALA A 239 -0.77 -6.61 5.91
C ALA A 239 -0.58 -7.02 7.37
N TYR A 240 -0.87 -6.13 8.32
CA TYR A 240 -0.74 -6.38 9.76
C TYR A 240 -2.02 -6.90 10.42
N ARG A 241 -3.08 -7.16 9.64
CA ARG A 241 -4.39 -7.62 10.15
C ARG A 241 -4.99 -6.73 11.23
N ILE A 242 -4.88 -5.42 11.01
CA ILE A 242 -5.41 -4.40 11.91
C ILE A 242 -6.80 -4.01 11.46
N PRO A 243 -7.80 -3.98 12.37
CA PRO A 243 -9.15 -3.58 12.03
C PRO A 243 -9.16 -2.26 11.26
N SER A 244 -9.86 -2.19 10.14
CA SER A 244 -9.79 -1.01 9.28
C SER A 244 -11.06 -0.68 8.51
N VAL A 245 -11.34 0.62 8.40
CA VAL A 245 -12.32 1.17 7.46
C VAL A 245 -11.59 1.98 6.39
N VAL A 246 -11.71 1.57 5.13
CA VAL A 246 -11.04 2.21 3.99
C VAL A 246 -12.08 2.80 3.03
N LEU A 247 -11.95 4.10 2.75
CA LEU A 247 -12.85 4.87 1.90
C LEU A 247 -12.33 4.87 0.46
N PHE A 248 -13.02 4.14 -0.42
CA PHE A 248 -12.69 4.06 -1.83
C PHE A 248 -13.43 5.13 -2.66
N GLY A 249 -12.79 5.56 -3.74
CA GLY A 249 -13.35 6.53 -4.68
C GLY A 249 -13.15 6.07 -6.14
N PRO A 250 -12.13 6.60 -6.85
CA PRO A 250 -11.97 6.35 -8.28
C PRO A 250 -11.63 4.88 -8.60
N VAL A 251 -10.97 4.18 -7.68
CA VAL A 251 -10.66 2.76 -7.80
C VAL A 251 -11.63 1.97 -6.92
N THR A 252 -12.23 0.93 -7.49
CA THR A 252 -13.14 0.02 -6.77
C THR A 252 -12.35 -0.87 -5.80
N PRO A 253 -12.90 -1.18 -4.61
CA PRO A 253 -12.30 -2.16 -3.71
C PRO A 253 -12.17 -3.57 -4.34
N ALA A 254 -12.92 -3.89 -5.39
CA ALA A 254 -12.71 -5.13 -6.14
C ALA A 254 -11.31 -5.20 -6.80
N HIS A 255 -10.67 -4.06 -7.07
CA HIS A 255 -9.36 -3.98 -7.72
C HIS A 255 -8.21 -3.74 -6.74
N TRP A 256 -8.51 -3.17 -5.57
CA TRP A 256 -7.49 -2.60 -4.68
C TRP A 256 -7.82 -2.72 -3.18
N GLY A 257 -8.90 -3.42 -2.86
CA GLY A 257 -9.40 -3.58 -1.50
C GLY A 257 -8.65 -4.64 -0.70
N PRO A 258 -8.95 -4.74 0.60
CA PRO A 258 -8.54 -5.89 1.40
C PRO A 258 -9.19 -7.19 0.86
N PRO A 259 -8.60 -8.37 1.13
CA PRO A 259 -9.22 -9.64 0.83
C PRO A 259 -10.64 -9.74 1.43
N PRO A 260 -11.64 -10.22 0.68
CA PRO A 260 -13.06 -10.19 1.11
C PRO A 260 -13.36 -11.12 2.29
N ASP A 261 -12.49 -12.10 2.56
CA ASP A 261 -12.58 -13.07 3.65
C ASP A 261 -12.01 -12.54 4.98
N ARG A 262 -11.38 -11.36 4.98
CA ARG A 262 -10.84 -10.72 6.18
C ARG A 262 -11.87 -9.77 6.79
N SER A 263 -12.69 -10.31 7.69
CA SER A 263 -13.80 -9.59 8.33
C SER A 263 -13.38 -8.40 9.18
N GLU A 264 -12.11 -8.31 9.59
CA GLU A 264 -11.57 -7.15 10.28
C GLU A 264 -11.45 -5.90 9.38
N HIS A 265 -11.67 -6.02 8.08
CA HIS A 265 -11.59 -4.89 7.15
C HIS A 265 -12.94 -4.58 6.49
N ARG A 266 -13.27 -3.29 6.39
CA ARG A 266 -14.44 -2.78 5.68
C ARG A 266 -14.02 -1.76 4.64
N ALA A 267 -14.34 -2.06 3.38
CA ALA A 267 -14.16 -1.16 2.27
C ALA A 267 -15.49 -0.48 1.94
N LEU A 268 -15.54 0.85 2.06
CA LEU A 268 -16.71 1.65 1.72
C LEU A 268 -16.52 2.24 0.32
N TRP A 269 -17.48 2.00 -0.56
CA TRP A 269 -17.46 2.50 -1.93
C TRP A 269 -18.88 2.87 -2.40
N ARG A 270 -19.01 4.12 -2.87
CA ARG A 270 -20.30 4.72 -3.29
C ARG A 270 -20.17 5.41 -4.65
N GLY A 271 -19.30 4.88 -5.51
CA GLY A 271 -18.99 5.42 -6.83
C GLY A 271 -17.61 6.09 -6.90
N PRO A 272 -17.34 6.89 -7.95
CA PRO A 272 -15.99 7.28 -8.35
C PRO A 272 -15.32 8.30 -7.41
N THR A 273 -15.99 8.73 -6.33
CA THR A 273 -15.46 9.69 -5.37
C THR A 273 -15.80 9.27 -3.96
N VAL A 274 -14.91 9.55 -3.02
CA VAL A 274 -15.17 9.34 -1.58
C VAL A 274 -16.21 10.31 -1.02
N ALA A 275 -16.60 11.35 -1.76
CA ALA A 275 -17.47 12.43 -1.28
C ALA A 275 -18.91 11.99 -1.01
N SER A 276 -19.37 10.88 -1.60
CA SER A 276 -20.69 10.30 -1.34
C SER A 276 -20.76 9.48 -0.05
N ILE A 277 -19.62 9.11 0.55
CA ILE A 277 -19.58 8.32 1.79
C ILE A 277 -19.87 9.23 2.98
N GLY A 278 -20.88 8.86 3.77
CA GLY A 278 -21.36 9.62 4.94
C GLY A 278 -20.55 9.35 6.22
N VAL A 279 -20.56 10.28 7.18
CA VAL A 279 -19.86 10.06 8.47
C VAL A 279 -20.48 8.91 9.26
N GLU A 280 -21.82 8.86 9.35
CA GLU A 280 -22.54 7.79 10.04
C GLU A 280 -22.24 6.41 9.45
N GLU A 281 -22.06 6.34 8.14
CA GLU A 281 -21.68 5.10 7.44
C GLU A 281 -20.28 4.63 7.85
N VAL A 282 -19.33 5.57 7.99
CA VAL A 282 -17.99 5.26 8.49
C VAL A 282 -18.05 4.78 9.94
N LEU A 283 -18.85 5.44 10.79
CA LEU A 283 -18.97 5.05 12.20
C LEU A 283 -19.64 3.69 12.38
N ALA A 284 -20.67 3.38 11.58
CA ALA A 284 -21.27 2.04 11.56
C ALA A 284 -20.25 0.97 11.13
N ALA A 285 -19.44 1.25 10.11
CA ALA A 285 -18.37 0.34 9.70
C ALA A 285 -17.26 0.20 10.76
N VAL A 286 -16.98 1.26 11.54
CA VAL A 286 -16.09 1.20 12.70
C VAL A 286 -16.65 0.25 13.77
N ASP A 287 -17.95 0.31 14.04
CA ASP A 287 -18.60 -0.58 15.00
C ASP A 287 -18.47 -2.04 14.54
N GLU A 288 -18.71 -2.33 13.27
CA GLU A 288 -18.57 -3.67 12.69
C GLU A 288 -17.16 -4.26 12.91
N VAL A 289 -16.10 -3.51 12.57
CA VAL A 289 -14.72 -4.03 12.67
C VAL A 289 -14.20 -4.09 14.10
N THR A 290 -14.67 -3.21 14.98
CA THR A 290 -14.24 -3.21 16.39
C THR A 290 -14.96 -4.28 17.21
N CYS A 291 -16.22 -4.59 16.90
CA CYS A 291 -16.92 -5.75 17.46
C CYS A 291 -16.28 -7.06 17.02
N ALA A 292 -15.93 -7.21 15.74
CA ALA A 292 -15.28 -8.42 15.22
C ALA A 292 -13.90 -8.67 15.87
N ALA A 293 -13.18 -7.60 16.23
CA ALA A 293 -11.87 -7.71 16.89
C ALA A 293 -11.95 -8.05 18.40
N ALA A 294 -13.14 -7.95 19.01
CA ALA A 294 -13.38 -8.26 20.42
C ALA A 294 -13.93 -9.69 20.65
N ALA A 295 -14.29 -10.39 19.56
CA ALA A 295 -14.80 -11.77 19.56
C ALA A 295 -13.68 -12.78 19.34
#